data_AF-A0A534K1J4-F1
#
_entry.id   AF-A0A534K1J4-F1
#
_cell.length_a   1.000
_cell.length_b   1.000
_cell.length_c   1.000
_cell.angle_alpha   90.00
_cell.angle_beta   90.00
_cell.angle_gamma   90.00
#
_symmetry.space_group_name_H-M   'P 1'
#
loop_
_entity.id
_entity.type
_entity.pdbx_description
1 polymer ?
#
loop_
_entity_poly.entity_id
_entity_poly.type
_entity_poly.pdbx_seq_one_letter_code
_entity_poly.pdbx_strand_id
1 'polypeptide(L)' 'MKYTRFERARIIGARALQIAMGAPILIETPSGVVDPIEIATREFERAAIPITVTREIGARPGAPSS' A
#
# COMPACT_ATOMS: atom_id res chain seq x y z
N MET A 1 5.64 -0.46 -12.83
CA MET A 1 4.68 -1.53 -12.46
C MET A 1 3.26 -1.01 -12.70
N LYS A 2 2.41 -1.65 -13.50
CA LYS A 2 0.97 -1.33 -13.53
C LYS A 2 0.28 -2.15 -12.45
N TYR A 3 -0.34 -1.48 -11.47
CA TYR A 3 -1.23 -2.13 -10.50
C TYR A 3 -2.63 -2.26 -11.10
N THR A 4 -3.30 -3.37 -10.83
CA THR A 4 -4.73 -3.52 -11.10
C THR A 4 -5.54 -2.59 -10.19
N ARG A 5 -6.79 -2.30 -10.56
CA ARG A 5 -7.69 -1.49 -9.70
C ARG A 5 -7.85 -2.10 -8.30
N PHE A 6 -7.83 -3.43 -8.20
CA PHE A 6 -7.92 -4.16 -6.93
C PHE A 6 -6.65 -4.04 -6.09
N GLU A 7 -5.48 -4.22 -6.69
CA GLU A 7 -4.19 -4.04 -5.99
C GLU A 7 -4.06 -2.60 -5.50
N ARG A 8 -4.36 -1.62 -6.36
CA ARG A 8 -4.34 -0.20 -5.99
C ARG A 8 -5.26 0.10 -4.80
N ALA A 9 -6.50 -0.38 -4.83
CA ALA A 9 -7.44 -0.21 -3.72
C ALA A 9 -6.92 -0.86 -2.43
N ARG A 10 -6.31 -2.04 -2.52
CA ARG A 10 -5.80 -2.76 -1.34
C ARG A 10 -4.58 -2.07 -0.71
N ILE A 11 -3.66 -1.54 -1.53
CA ILE A 11 -2.49 -0.78 -1.06
C ILE A 11 -2.96 0.49 -0.33
N ILE A 12 -3.86 1.26 -0.96
CA ILE A 12 -4.39 2.51 -0.39
C ILE A 12 -5.14 2.20 0.91
N GLY A 13 -5.99 1.18 0.93
CA GLY A 13 -6.75 0.80 2.13
C GLY A 13 -5.86 0.36 3.29
N ALA A 14 -4.85 -0.48 3.02
CA ALA A 14 -3.89 -0.90 4.04
C ALA A 14 -3.09 0.29 4.59
N ARG A 15 -2.68 1.23 3.72
CA ARG A 15 -1.94 2.42 4.14
C ARG A 15 -2.81 3.40 4.93
N ALA A 16 -4.06 3.60 4.51
CA ALA A 16 -5.02 4.43 5.24
C ALA A 16 -5.27 3.89 6.65
N LEU A 17 -5.35 2.56 6.81
CA LEU A 17 -5.46 1.93 8.13
C LEU A 17 -4.24 2.22 9.00
N GLN A 18 -3.02 2.11 8.46
CA GLN A 18 -1.80 2.44 9.21
C GLN A 18 -1.82 3.89 9.70
N ILE A 19 -2.22 4.83 8.84
CA ILE A 19 -2.33 6.26 9.19
C ILE A 19 -3.39 6.47 10.27
N ALA A 20 -4.55 5.82 10.17
CA ALA A 20 -5.59 5.86 11.19
C ALA A 20 -5.13 5.32 12.55
N MET A 21 -4.16 4.38 12.55
CA MET A 21 -3.52 3.85 13.76
C MET A 21 -2.39 4.74 14.30
N GLY A 22 -2.15 5.91 13.71
CA GLY A 22 -1.10 6.84 14.15
C GLY A 22 0.28 6.56 13.56
N ALA A 23 0.38 5.80 12.47
CA ALA A 23 1.65 5.61 11.77
C ALA A 23 2.15 6.95 11.17
N PRO A 24 3.47 7.17 11.11
CA PRO A 24 4.04 8.38 10.54
C PRO A 24 3.71 8.49 9.05
N ILE A 25 3.27 9.70 8.68
CA ILE A 25 2.99 10.09 7.30
C ILE A 25 4.31 10.55 6.66
N LEU A 26 4.61 10.07 5.45
CA LEU A 26 5.87 10.36 4.75
C LEU A 26 5.79 11.57 3.80
N ILE A 27 4.60 12.17 3.69
CA ILE A 27 4.34 13.36 2.87
C ILE A 27 3.96 14.55 3.74
N GLU A 28 4.31 15.75 3.28
CA GLU A 28 3.79 16.98 3.85
C GLU A 28 2.28 17.09 3.58
N THR A 29 1.48 16.78 4.60
CA THR A 29 0.07 17.14 4.64
C THR A 29 -0.06 18.59 5.09
N PRO A 30 -0.74 19.46 4.32
CA PRO A 30 -1.11 20.76 4.84
C PRO A 30 -1.98 20.55 6.09
N SER A 31 -1.71 21.35 7.13
CA SER A 31 -2.43 21.34 8.40
C SER A 31 -3.94 21.45 8.16
N GLY A 32 -4.66 20.33 8.23
CA GLY A 32 -6.10 20.28 7.94
C GLY A 32 -6.58 19.08 7.10
N VAL A 33 -5.69 18.29 6.48
CA VAL A 33 -6.09 17.02 5.85
C VAL A 33 -6.21 15.95 6.93
N VAL A 34 -7.44 15.61 7.32
CA VAL A 34 -7.75 14.67 8.41
C VAL A 34 -8.05 13.26 7.88
N ASP A 35 -8.34 13.10 6.58
CA ASP A 35 -8.79 11.82 6.03
C ASP A 35 -7.62 10.87 5.69
N PRO A 36 -7.50 9.71 6.38
CA PRO A 36 -6.41 8.76 6.16
C PRO A 36 -6.37 8.21 4.73
N ILE A 37 -7.53 8.10 4.07
CA ILE A 37 -7.65 7.62 2.69
C ILE A 37 -7.04 8.61 1.70
N GLU A 38 -7.26 9.90 1.90
CA GLU A 38 -6.72 10.92 1.00
C GLU A 38 -5.20 11.01 1.16
N ILE A 39 -4.71 10.93 2.40
CA ILE A 39 -3.27 10.89 2.71
C ILE A 39 -2.62 9.67 2.04
N ALA A 40 -3.19 8.48 2.21
CA ALA A 40 -2.71 7.26 1.56
C ALA A 40 -2.74 7.38 0.02
N THR A 41 -3.77 8.02 -0.55
CA THR A 41 -3.86 8.22 -2.00
C THR A 41 -2.74 9.14 -2.50
N ARG A 42 -2.47 10.25 -1.80
CA ARG A 42 -1.37 11.17 -2.14
C ARG A 42 0.00 10.52 -1.98
N GLU A 43 0.20 9.68 -0.97
CA GLU A 43 1.44 8.89 -0.83
C GLU A 43 1.59 7.87 -1.97
N PHE A 44 0.49 7.24 -2.42
CA PHE A 44 0.51 6.31 -3.54
C PHE A 44 0.93 7.01 -4.84
N GLU A 45 0.38 8.19 -5.11
CA GLU A 45 0.70 9.01 -6.30
C GLU A 45 2.14 9.50 -6.31
N ARG A 46 2.72 9.78 -5.13
CA ARG A 46 4.13 10.13 -4.97
C ARG A 46 5.08 8.93 -4.92
N ALA A 47 4.55 7.71 -5.08
CA ALA A 47 5.30 6.46 -4.91
C ALA A 47 6.03 6.35 -3.55
N ALA A 48 5.50 6.99 -2.51
CA ALA A 48 6.08 7.08 -1.18
C ALA A 48 5.52 6.05 -0.19
N ILE A 49 4.55 5.22 -0.62
CA ILE A 49 3.98 4.18 0.25
C ILE A 49 5.02 3.09 0.53
N PRO A 50 5.34 2.81 1.81
CA PRO A 50 6.30 1.77 2.19
C PRO A 50 5.67 0.37 2.17
N ILE A 51 4.89 0.04 1.13
CA ILE A 51 4.20 -1.24 0.97
C ILE A 51 4.57 -1.79 -0.40
N THR A 52 5.12 -2.99 -0.42
CA THR A 52 5.44 -3.71 -1.66
C THR A 52 4.35 -4.75 -1.94
N VAL A 53 3.82 -4.78 -3.17
CA VAL A 53 2.91 -5.86 -3.57
C VAL A 53 3.73 -7.08 -3.97
N THR A 54 3.73 -8.10 -3.12
CA THR A 54 4.22 -9.43 -3.50
C THR A 54 3.13 -10.14 -4.29
N ARG A 55 3.36 -10.32 -5.59
CA ARG A 55 2.53 -11.23 -6.40
C ARG A 55 3.16 -12.61 -6.33
N GLU A 56 2.45 -13.57 -5.73
CA GLU A 56 2.84 -14.98 -5.87
C GLU A 56 2.55 -15.44 -7.31
N ILE A 57 3.52 -15.20 -8.20
CA ILE A 57 3.56 -15.86 -9.50
C ILE A 57 4.24 -17.20 -9.27
N GLY A 58 3.45 -18.22 -8.93
CA GLY A 58 3.89 -19.60 -8.96
C GLY A 58 4.12 -20.26 -7.60
N ALA A 59 3.03 -20.63 -6.93
CA ALA A 59 3.02 -21.94 -6.30
C ALA A 59 2.97 -22.99 -7.41
N ARG A 60 4.12 -23.31 -8.03
CA ARG A 60 4.29 -24.63 -8.66
C ARG A 60 4.74 -25.59 -7.57
N PRO A 61 4.17 -26.81 -7.50
CA PRO A 61 4.47 -27.79 -6.47
C PRO A 61 5.86 -28.35 -6.71
N GLY A 62 6.85 -27.79 -6.03
CA GLY A 62 8.21 -28.32 -5.94
C GLY A 62 8.40 -29.03 -4.62
N ALA A 63 7.76 -30.19 -4.46
CA ALA A 63 8.13 -31.13 -3.42
C ALA A 63 9.61 -31.52 -3.62
N PRO A 64 10.47 -31.44 -2.60
CA PRO A 64 11.70 -32.22 -2.63
C PRO A 64 11.29 -33.69 -2.50
N SER A 65 11.41 -34.43 -3.60
CA SER A 65 11.55 -35.88 -3.53
C SER A 65 12.93 -36.17 -2.94
N SER A 66 13.00 -36.32 -1.63
CA SER A 66 14.10 -36.98 -0.93
C SER A 66 13.56 -37.57 0.37
#